data_AF-A0A327J2G6-F1
#
_entry.id   AF-A0A327J2G6-F1
#
_cell.length_a   1.000
_cell.length_b   1.000
_cell.length_c   1.000
_cell.angle_alpha   90.00
_cell.angle_beta   90.00
_cell.angle_gamma   90.00
#
_symmetry.space_group_name_H-M   'P 1'
#
loop_
_entity.id
_entity.type
_entity.pdbx_description
1 polymer ?
#
loop_
_entity_poly.entity_id
_entity_poly.type
_entity_poly.pdbx_seq_one_letter_code
_entity_poly.pdbx_strand_id
1 'polypeptide(L)' 'MEFSNCLAEYEFARLASEQSGKKYTVFGISQKHARNSIKYDEMKFFAKVLGYDLKFEKIEE' A
#
# COMPACT_ATOMS: atom_id res chain seq x y z
N MET A 1 11.68 -18.66 -6.74
CA MET A 1 10.99 -17.85 -7.77
C MET A 1 10.60 -16.54 -7.09
N GLU A 2 11.55 -15.61 -6.95
CA GLU A 2 11.41 -14.41 -6.07
C GLU A 2 11.63 -13.09 -6.83
N PHE A 3 11.69 -13.11 -8.17
CA PHE A 3 11.92 -11.90 -8.97
C PHE A 3 10.63 -11.14 -9.32
N SER A 4 9.48 -11.82 -9.31
CA SER A 4 8.22 -11.24 -9.78
C SER A 4 7.59 -10.26 -8.78
N ASN A 5 7.83 -10.43 -7.48
CA ASN A 5 7.24 -9.56 -6.45
C ASN A 5 7.96 -8.21 -6.31
N CYS A 6 9.30 -8.17 -6.46
CA CYS A 6 10.04 -6.91 -6.37
C CYS A 6 9.56 -5.88 -7.40
N LEU A 7 9.38 -6.27 -8.67
CA LEU A 7 8.91 -5.37 -9.72
C LEU A 7 7.54 -4.76 -9.40
N ALA A 8 6.61 -5.58 -8.90
CA ALA A 8 5.28 -5.14 -8.51
C ALA A 8 5.33 -4.15 -7.33
N GLU A 9 6.20 -4.37 -6.35
CA GLU A 9 6.39 -3.45 -5.22
C GLU A 9 7.00 -2.11 -5.66
N TYR A 10 7.98 -2.13 -6.57
CA TYR A 10 8.58 -0.91 -7.13
C TYR A 10 7.58 -0.10 -7.94
N GLU A 11 6.77 -0.76 -8.78
CA GLU A 11 5.71 -0.12 -9.54
C GLU A 11 4.66 0.50 -8.61
N PHE A 12 4.25 -0.24 -7.56
CA PHE A 12 3.34 0.29 -6.56
C PHE A 12 3.91 1.51 -5.83
N ALA A 13 5.17 1.47 -5.39
CA ALA A 13 5.81 2.60 -4.73
C ALA A 13 5.92 3.83 -5.67
N ARG A 14 6.15 3.60 -6.96
CA ARG A 14 6.15 4.66 -7.99
C ARG A 14 4.76 5.28 -8.14
N LEU A 15 3.73 4.47 -8.35
CA LEU A 15 2.35 4.93 -8.52
C LEU A 15 1.83 5.66 -7.26
N ALA A 16 2.14 5.13 -6.08
CA ALA A 16 1.84 5.77 -4.80
C ALA A 16 2.53 7.14 -4.70
N SER A 17 3.79 7.24 -5.13
CA SER A 17 4.52 8.51 -5.10
C SER A 17 3.92 9.55 -6.05
N GLU A 18 3.57 9.13 -7.27
CA GLU A 18 2.96 9.97 -8.29
C GLU A 18 1.60 10.52 -7.86
N GLN A 19 0.74 9.68 -7.26
CA GLN A 19 -0.61 10.12 -6.83
C GLN A 19 -0.61 10.95 -5.55
N SER A 20 0.32 10.71 -4.62
CA SER A 20 0.37 11.41 -3.35
C SER A 20 1.18 12.71 -3.40
N GLY A 21 2.09 12.86 -4.36
CA GLY A 21 3.12 13.91 -4.34
C GLY A 21 4.15 13.75 -3.22
N LYS A 22 4.12 12.64 -2.45
CA LYS A 22 5.09 12.30 -1.41
C LYS A 22 5.94 11.14 -1.89
N LYS A 23 7.21 11.10 -1.49
CA LYS A 23 8.11 10.00 -1.87
C LYS A 23 7.78 8.74 -1.07
N TYR A 24 7.23 7.73 -1.74
CA TYR A 24 7.11 6.38 -1.25
C TYR A 24 8.24 5.51 -1.79
N THR A 25 8.83 4.68 -0.94
CA THR A 25 9.82 3.68 -1.33
C THR A 25 9.32 2.31 -0.94
N VAL A 26 9.71 1.29 -1.70
CA VAL A 26 9.43 -0.13 -1.37
C VAL A 26 9.79 -0.42 0.07
N PHE A 27 11.03 -0.11 0.45
CA PHE A 27 11.52 -0.30 1.82
C PHE A 27 10.67 0.41 2.88
N GLY A 28 10.23 1.64 2.63
CA GLY A 28 9.39 2.39 3.56
C GLY A 28 8.00 1.78 3.74
N ILE A 29 7.41 1.27 2.66
CA ILE A 29 6.12 0.57 2.70
C ILE A 29 6.28 -0.77 3.42
N SER A 30 7.27 -1.58 3.04
CA SER A 30 7.55 -2.88 3.66
C SER A 30 7.84 -2.75 5.15
N GLN A 31 8.59 -1.73 5.58
CA GLN A 31 8.86 -1.50 7.00
C GLN A 31 7.60 -1.12 7.78
N LYS A 32 6.73 -0.27 7.21
CA LYS A 32 5.45 0.09 7.83
C LYS A 32 4.51 -1.11 7.94
N HIS A 33 4.48 -1.95 6.89
CA HIS A 33 3.72 -3.18 6.88
C HIS A 33 4.21 -4.15 7.96
N ALA A 34 5.52 -4.41 8.01
CA ALA A 34 6.14 -5.30 9.01
C ALA A 34 5.92 -4.82 10.46
N ARG A 35 5.80 -3.50 10.67
CA ARG A 35 5.54 -2.90 11.99
C ARG A 35 4.05 -2.73 12.31
N ASN A 36 3.14 -3.15 11.43
CA ASN A 36 1.71 -2.92 11.54
C ASN A 36 1.35 -1.44 11.82
N SER A 37 2.11 -0.51 11.24
CA SER A 37 2.00 0.92 11.52
C SER A 37 1.37 1.72 10.38
N ILE A 38 0.74 1.04 9.41
CA ILE A 38 0.02 1.69 8.32
C ILE A 38 -1.26 2.29 8.89
N LYS A 39 -1.40 3.61 8.79
CA LYS A 39 -2.61 4.29 9.23
C LYS A 39 -3.77 3.98 8.29
N TYR A 40 -5.00 4.10 8.79
CA TYR A 40 -6.20 3.88 7.99
C TYR A 40 -6.26 4.74 6.72
N ASP A 41 -5.92 6.03 6.81
CA ASP A 41 -5.90 6.92 5.65
C ASP A 41 -4.84 6.50 4.62
N GLU A 42 -3.70 5.97 5.09
CA GLU A 42 -2.69 5.39 4.21
C GLU A 42 -3.19 4.10 3.55
N MET A 43 -3.90 3.25 4.28
CA MET A 43 -4.50 2.03 3.74
C MET A 43 -5.56 2.35 2.68
N LYS A 44 -6.42 3.35 2.93
CA LYS A 44 -7.37 3.89 1.96
C LYS A 44 -6.68 4.37 0.69
N PHE A 45 -5.61 5.12 0.86
CA PHE A 45 -4.82 5.61 -0.26
C PHE A 45 -4.21 4.45 -1.06
N PHE A 46 -3.60 3.48 -0.40
CA PHE A 46 -3.00 2.32 -1.04
C PHE A 46 -4.03 1.47 -1.80
N ALA A 47 -5.20 1.23 -1.22
CA ALA A 47 -6.29 0.53 -1.90
C ALA A 47 -6.71 1.26 -3.18
N LYS A 48 -6.85 2.60 -3.11
CA LYS A 48 -7.17 3.42 -4.28
C LYS A 48 -6.08 3.36 -5.36
N VAL A 49 -4.80 3.40 -4.98
CA VAL A 49 -3.67 3.26 -5.91
C VAL A 49 -3.69 1.90 -6.62
N LEU A 50 -4.08 0.85 -5.90
CA LEU A 50 -4.20 -0.51 -6.43
C LEU A 50 -5.52 -0.78 -7.17
N GLY A 51 -6.44 0.19 -7.23
CA GLY A 51 -7.74 0.05 -7.90
C GLY A 51 -8.78 -0.72 -7.10
N TYR A 52 -8.60 -0.88 -5.78
CA TYR A 52 -9.55 -1.53 -4.88
C TYR A 52 -10.40 -0.51 -4.11
N ASP A 53 -11.62 -0.92 -3.79
CA ASP A 53 -12.51 -0.21 -2.87
C ASP A 53 -12.50 -0.90 -1.50
N LEU A 54 -12.32 -0.13 -0.43
CA LEU A 54 -12.30 -0.63 0.95
C LEU A 54 -13.71 -0.58 1.53
N LYS A 55 -14.32 -1.74 1.70
CA LYS A 55 -15.63 -1.87 2.36
C LYS A 55 -15.48 -2.35 3.79
N PHE A 56 -16.22 -1.71 4.67
CA PHE A 56 -16.34 -2.10 6.07
C PHE A 56 -17.57 -2.99 6.19
N GLU A 57 -17.35 -4.24 6.52
CA GLU A 57 -18.43 -5.14 6.92
C GLU A 57 -18.48 -5.18 8.43
N LYS A 58 -19.68 -5.02 8.99
CA LYS A 58 -19.90 -5.15 10.42
C LYS A 58 -19.72 -6.62 10.76
N ILE A 59 -18.80 -6.91 11.67
CA ILE A 59 -18.71 -8.24 12.28
C ILE A 59 -19.89 -8.30 13.27
N GLU A 60 -20.91 -9.10 12.97
CA GLU A 60 -21.92 -9.45 13.95
C GLU A 60 -21.32 -10.51 14.88
N GLU A 61 -20.91 -10.08 16.08
CA GLU A 61 -20.65 -10.98 17.22
C GLU A 61 -21.95 -11.36 17.92
#